data_AF-A0A7C4SMS1-F1
#
_entry.id   AF-A0A7C4SMS1-F1
#
_cell.length_a   1.000
_cell.length_b   1.000
_cell.length_c   1.000
_cell.angle_alpha   90.00
_cell.angle_beta   90.00
_cell.angle_gamma   90.00
#
_symmetry.space_group_name_H-M   'P 1'
#
loop_
_entity.id
_entity.type
_entity.pdbx_description
1 polymer ?
#
loop_
_entity_poly.entity_id
_entity_poly.type
_entity_poly.pdbx_seq_one_letter_code
_entity_poly.pdbx_strand_id
1 'polypeptide(L)'
;MISRAEKCGQTMHLENLRKTGTMISCAREEDAVIVSTPKPIETVLAGLEGESPVFLVGCNLCAAACRVGGERETRAMAEALGLRGLEVAGRRVLDGACNARKTQRDLVSCREELARARSVLVLACGGGAQSVLSALERIGFDRLPVHPGADTLMQAEQSGPADFEQFCSLCGECRLDDFGGICPATRCAKGLLNGPCGGSAGGRCEVFPDHPCAWALIGERLLRMGRLERIERIVPPRPADPRAHPRRLRRS
;
A
#
# COMPACT_ATOMS: atom_id res chain seq x y z
N MET A 1 -16.09 42.11 36.86
CA MET A 1 -16.05 42.67 35.49
C MET A 1 -14.93 41.92 34.77
N ILE A 2 -15.25 40.82 34.07
CA ILE A 2 -15.51 40.75 32.61
C ILE A 2 -14.21 41.14 31.86
N SER A 3 -13.55 40.34 31.03
CA SER A 3 -14.04 39.24 30.18
C SER A 3 -13.00 38.10 29.99
N ARG A 4 -13.50 36.87 30.15
CA ARG A 4 -13.06 35.70 29.35
C ARG A 4 -13.65 35.91 27.95
N ALA A 5 -12.89 36.42 27.00
CA ALA A 5 -13.35 36.54 25.62
C ALA A 5 -12.19 36.43 24.63
N GLU A 6 -11.58 35.24 24.55
CA GLU A 6 -10.74 34.86 23.39
C GLU A 6 -10.61 33.32 23.26
N LYS A 7 -11.64 32.59 23.70
CA LYS A 7 -11.74 31.11 23.57
C LYS A 7 -13.01 30.62 22.87
N CYS A 8 -13.76 31.48 22.20
CA CYS A 8 -15.06 31.13 21.62
C CYS A 8 -15.11 31.34 20.10
N GLY A 9 -14.26 30.64 19.35
CA GLY A 9 -14.26 30.69 17.88
C GLY A 9 -14.14 29.34 17.16
N GLN A 10 -13.56 28.31 17.80
CA GLN A 10 -13.27 27.03 17.12
C GLN A 10 -13.99 25.82 17.71
N THR A 11 -14.72 25.95 18.81
CA THR A 11 -15.38 24.81 19.45
C THR A 11 -16.83 24.61 18.98
N MET A 12 -17.47 25.63 18.39
CA MET A 12 -18.87 25.54 17.95
C MET A 12 -19.07 24.94 16.54
N HIS A 13 -18.02 24.81 15.73
CA HIS A 13 -18.19 24.28 14.37
C HIS A 13 -18.20 22.73 14.31
N LEU A 14 -17.77 22.06 15.39
CA LEU A 14 -17.69 20.60 15.47
C LEU A 14 -18.95 19.94 16.05
N GLU A 15 -19.79 20.67 16.78
CA GLU A 15 -21.03 20.10 17.36
C GLU A 15 -22.21 20.06 16.37
N ASN A 16 -22.20 20.89 15.33
CA ASN A 16 -23.27 20.88 14.31
C ASN A 16 -23.06 19.84 13.20
N LEU A 17 -21.84 19.32 13.02
CA LEU A 17 -21.56 18.25 12.03
C LEU A 17 -22.00 16.85 12.52
N ARG A 18 -22.38 16.69 13.79
CA ARG A 18 -22.93 15.43 14.31
C ARG A 18 -24.45 15.26 14.08
N LYS A 19 -25.17 16.31 13.65
CA LYS A 19 -26.64 16.28 13.53
C LYS A 19 -27.17 16.10 12.11
N THR A 20 -26.32 16.22 11.09
CA THR A 20 -26.69 15.90 9.70
C THR A 20 -26.04 14.58 9.35
N GLY A 21 -26.82 13.50 9.24
CA GLY A 21 -26.40 12.13 8.95
C GLY A 21 -25.79 11.92 7.56
N THR A 22 -24.89 12.79 7.13
CA THR A 22 -24.07 12.62 5.94
C THR A 22 -22.76 11.97 6.37
N MET A 23 -22.69 10.64 6.28
CA MET A 23 -21.40 9.93 6.31
C MET A 23 -20.61 10.34 5.06
N ILE A 24 -19.91 11.47 5.14
CA ILE A 24 -18.76 11.73 4.29
C ILE A 24 -17.68 10.81 4.83
N SER A 25 -17.52 9.63 4.21
CA SER A 25 -16.35 8.81 4.44
C SER A 25 -15.15 9.56 3.87
N CYS A 26 -14.59 10.49 4.64
CA CYS A 26 -13.20 10.88 4.49
C CYS A 26 -12.41 9.58 4.66
N ALA A 27 -11.99 8.97 3.55
CA ALA A 27 -10.84 8.09 3.58
C ALA A 27 -9.75 8.92 4.27
N ARG A 28 -9.37 8.51 5.49
CA ARG A 28 -8.26 9.16 6.19
C ARG A 28 -7.06 9.00 5.27
N GLU A 29 -6.44 10.10 4.87
CA GLU A 29 -5.31 10.13 3.92
C GLU A 29 -4.03 9.45 4.48
N GLU A 30 -4.15 8.53 5.45
CA GLU A 30 -3.09 8.11 6.37
C GLU A 30 -2.79 6.59 6.38
N ASP A 31 -3.20 5.81 5.36
CA ASP A 31 -3.18 4.33 5.42
C ASP A 31 -2.30 3.62 4.34
N ALA A 32 -1.42 4.31 3.62
CA ALA A 32 -0.53 3.66 2.64
C ALA A 32 0.58 2.81 3.28
N VAL A 33 0.36 1.50 3.39
CA VAL A 33 1.38 0.53 3.82
C VAL A 33 2.09 -0.12 2.62
N ILE A 34 1.39 -0.30 1.49
CA ILE A 34 1.91 -0.91 0.26
C ILE A 34 1.69 0.05 -0.90
N VAL A 35 2.79 0.46 -1.53
CA VAL A 35 2.79 1.38 -2.66
C VAL A 35 2.49 0.62 -3.95
N SER A 36 1.58 1.18 -4.73
CA SER A 36 1.25 0.72 -6.07
C SER A 36 1.17 1.87 -7.05
N THR A 37 1.47 1.60 -8.32
CA THR A 37 1.27 2.53 -9.44
C THR A 37 0.19 1.96 -10.36
N PRO A 38 -0.66 2.78 -11.02
CA PRO A 38 -1.54 2.25 -12.04
C PRO A 38 -0.70 1.70 -13.20
N LYS A 39 -1.16 0.60 -13.81
CA LYS A 39 -0.60 0.17 -15.08
C LYS A 39 -0.94 1.17 -16.18
N PRO A 40 -0.10 1.31 -17.23
CA PRO A 40 -0.47 2.03 -18.44
C PRO A 40 -1.81 1.52 -18.97
N ILE A 41 -2.68 2.44 -19.41
CA ILE A 41 -4.03 2.07 -19.85
C ILE A 41 -3.98 1.12 -21.04
N GLU A 42 -2.98 1.25 -21.91
CA GLU A 42 -2.73 0.38 -23.05
C GLU A 42 -2.47 -1.07 -22.61
N THR A 43 -1.70 -1.26 -21.53
CA THR A 43 -1.46 -2.58 -20.94
C THR A 43 -2.74 -3.17 -20.35
N VAL A 44 -3.57 -2.34 -19.72
CA VAL A 44 -4.88 -2.76 -19.18
C VAL A 44 -5.81 -3.20 -20.31
N LEU A 45 -5.91 -2.43 -21.39
CA LEU A 45 -6.76 -2.73 -22.54
C LEU A 45 -6.34 -4.02 -23.24
N ALA A 46 -5.04 -4.22 -23.44
CA ALA A 46 -4.52 -5.45 -24.02
C ALA A 46 -4.88 -6.68 -23.17
N GLY A 47 -4.88 -6.55 -21.83
CA GLY A 47 -5.31 -7.63 -20.95
C GLY A 47 -6.82 -7.93 -20.99
N LEU A 48 -7.64 -6.94 -21.35
CA LEU A 48 -9.11 -7.03 -21.36
C LEU A 48 -9.69 -7.32 -22.76
N GLU A 49 -8.83 -7.58 -23.76
CA GLU A 49 -9.26 -7.76 -25.15
C GLU A 49 -10.26 -8.91 -25.29
N GLY A 50 -11.46 -8.62 -25.81
CA GLY A 50 -12.54 -9.60 -25.96
C GLY A 50 -13.26 -9.99 -24.65
N GLU A 51 -12.93 -9.34 -23.53
CA GLU A 51 -13.44 -9.67 -22.19
C GLU A 51 -14.34 -8.58 -21.58
N SER A 52 -15.13 -7.90 -22.43
CA SER A 52 -16.18 -6.95 -22.04
C SER A 52 -17.56 -7.63 -22.01
N PRO A 53 -18.40 -7.47 -20.97
CA PRO A 53 -18.32 -6.44 -19.93
C PRO A 53 -17.31 -6.73 -18.81
N VAL A 54 -16.70 -5.68 -18.24
CA VAL A 54 -15.68 -5.78 -17.18
C VAL A 54 -16.26 -5.36 -15.84
N PHE A 55 -16.02 -6.12 -14.77
CA PHE A 55 -16.32 -5.69 -13.40
C PHE A 55 -15.09 -5.09 -12.74
N LEU A 56 -15.21 -3.90 -12.13
CA LEU A 56 -14.08 -3.23 -11.50
C LEU A 56 -14.06 -3.43 -9.99
N VAL A 57 -12.89 -3.78 -9.45
CA VAL A 57 -12.65 -3.84 -8.00
C VAL A 57 -11.58 -2.84 -7.61
N GLY A 58 -11.93 -1.88 -6.75
CA GLY A 58 -11.01 -0.94 -6.14
C GLY A 58 -10.60 -1.33 -4.72
N CYS A 59 -9.61 -0.64 -4.17
CA CYS A 59 -9.16 -0.77 -2.77
C CYS A 59 -9.00 0.63 -2.14
N ASN A 60 -9.81 0.90 -1.10
CA ASN A 60 -9.89 2.18 -0.38
C ASN A 60 -8.82 2.37 0.72
N LEU A 61 -7.83 1.47 0.80
CA LEU A 61 -6.70 1.58 1.73
C LEU A 61 -5.45 2.04 0.98
N CYS A 62 -4.42 1.20 0.93
CA CYS A 62 -3.12 1.59 0.39
C CYS A 62 -3.18 2.03 -1.07
N ALA A 63 -4.02 1.38 -1.89
CA ALA A 63 -4.16 1.75 -3.29
C ALA A 63 -4.85 3.12 -3.47
N ALA A 64 -5.79 3.50 -2.60
CA ALA A 64 -6.40 4.84 -2.63
C ALA A 64 -5.41 5.91 -2.18
N ALA A 65 -4.62 5.65 -1.13
CA ALA A 65 -3.57 6.56 -0.69
C ALA A 65 -2.48 6.76 -1.77
N CYS A 66 -2.22 5.75 -2.61
CA CYS A 66 -1.38 5.88 -3.81
C CYS A 66 -2.09 6.50 -5.03
N ARG A 67 -3.36 6.89 -4.90
CA ARG A 67 -4.21 7.38 -6.01
C ARG A 67 -4.28 6.40 -7.18
N VAL A 68 -4.53 5.13 -6.87
CA VAL A 68 -4.66 4.03 -7.85
C VAL A 68 -6.02 3.34 -7.77
N GLY A 69 -6.51 3.07 -6.57
CA GLY A 69 -7.62 2.12 -6.35
C GLY A 69 -8.82 2.66 -5.60
N GLY A 70 -8.84 3.93 -5.21
CA GLY A 70 -9.94 4.51 -4.45
C GLY A 70 -11.22 4.67 -5.27
N GLU A 71 -12.26 5.24 -4.64
CA GLU A 71 -13.53 5.55 -5.31
C GLU A 71 -13.37 6.45 -6.53
N ARG A 72 -12.52 7.47 -6.40
CA ARG A 72 -12.24 8.40 -7.50
C ARG A 72 -11.57 7.68 -8.66
N GLU A 73 -10.52 6.91 -8.38
CA GLU A 73 -9.72 6.23 -9.40
C GLU A 73 -10.49 5.10 -10.07
N THR A 74 -11.28 4.34 -9.31
CA THR A 74 -12.12 3.27 -9.84
C THR A 74 -13.19 3.83 -10.78
N ARG A 75 -13.77 4.99 -10.44
CA ARG A 75 -14.71 5.69 -11.32
C ARG A 75 -14.02 6.19 -12.60
N ALA A 76 -12.87 6.85 -12.46
CA ALA A 76 -12.12 7.36 -13.60
C ALA A 76 -11.69 6.23 -14.56
N MET A 77 -11.29 5.07 -14.02
CA MET A 77 -10.99 3.89 -14.84
C MET A 77 -12.24 3.37 -15.56
N ALA A 78 -13.39 3.28 -14.89
CA ALA A 78 -14.64 2.87 -15.53
C ALA A 78 -15.02 3.79 -16.71
N GLU A 79 -14.91 5.11 -16.52
CA GLU A 79 -15.13 6.10 -17.58
C GLU A 79 -14.11 5.93 -18.73
N ALA A 80 -12.83 5.75 -18.40
CA ALA A 80 -11.77 5.56 -19.39
C ALA A 80 -11.96 4.28 -20.24
N LEU A 81 -12.46 3.20 -19.65
CA LEU A 81 -12.82 1.96 -20.34
C LEU A 81 -14.05 2.16 -21.23
N GLY A 82 -15.08 2.85 -20.73
CA GLY A 82 -16.30 3.17 -21.49
C GLY A 82 -16.01 4.00 -22.74
N LEU A 83 -15.15 5.02 -22.63
CA LEU A 83 -14.71 5.84 -23.78
C LEU A 83 -13.98 5.03 -24.86
N ARG A 84 -13.50 3.82 -24.53
CA ARG A 84 -12.79 2.91 -25.44
C ARG A 84 -13.66 1.74 -25.89
N GLY A 85 -14.95 1.78 -25.61
CA GLY A 85 -15.92 0.79 -26.06
C GLY A 85 -15.98 -0.48 -25.20
N LEU A 86 -15.38 -0.51 -24.01
CA LEU A 86 -15.55 -1.60 -23.05
C LEU A 86 -16.71 -1.28 -22.12
N GLU A 87 -17.70 -2.16 -22.07
CA GLU A 87 -18.81 -2.08 -21.13
C GLU A 87 -18.32 -2.39 -19.72
N VAL A 88 -18.81 -1.64 -18.73
CA VAL A 88 -18.55 -1.89 -17.31
C VAL A 88 -19.78 -2.52 -16.67
N ALA A 89 -19.69 -3.79 -16.29
CA ALA A 89 -20.78 -4.55 -15.67
C ALA A 89 -21.18 -4.00 -14.29
N GLY A 90 -20.20 -3.43 -13.59
CA GLY A 90 -20.35 -2.89 -12.25
C GLY A 90 -18.99 -2.53 -11.65
N ARG A 91 -19.03 -1.90 -10.47
CA ARG A 91 -17.82 -1.55 -9.72
C ARG A 91 -18.03 -1.70 -8.23
N ARG A 92 -17.00 -2.13 -7.51
CA ARG A 92 -16.99 -2.22 -6.04
C ARG A 92 -15.64 -1.79 -5.49
N VAL A 93 -15.61 -0.80 -4.61
CA VAL A 93 -14.40 -0.44 -3.88
C VAL A 93 -14.43 -1.10 -2.50
N LEU A 94 -13.35 -1.80 -2.17
CA LEU A 94 -13.21 -2.56 -0.93
C LEU A 94 -12.45 -1.74 0.12
N ASP A 95 -12.84 -1.82 1.39
CA ASP A 95 -12.07 -1.26 2.51
C ASP A 95 -10.89 -2.19 2.87
N GLY A 96 -10.01 -2.42 1.91
CA GLY A 96 -8.91 -3.37 1.98
C GLY A 96 -9.21 -4.69 1.28
N ALA A 97 -8.56 -4.90 0.13
CA ALA A 97 -8.75 -6.10 -0.69
C ALA A 97 -8.01 -7.35 -0.15
N CYS A 98 -6.99 -7.19 0.70
CA CYS A 98 -6.06 -8.25 1.10
C CYS A 98 -6.59 -9.28 2.13
N ASN A 99 -7.91 -9.35 2.32
CA ASN A 99 -8.56 -10.36 3.17
C ASN A 99 -9.66 -11.07 2.41
N ALA A 100 -9.39 -12.27 1.91
CA ALA A 100 -10.31 -12.98 1.03
C ALA A 100 -11.69 -13.27 1.65
N ARG A 101 -11.82 -13.46 2.98
CA ARG A 101 -13.13 -13.65 3.64
C ARG A 101 -13.92 -12.35 3.71
N LYS A 102 -13.26 -11.23 3.98
CA LYS A 102 -13.90 -9.91 3.94
C LYS A 102 -14.32 -9.58 2.52
N THR A 103 -13.41 -9.69 1.57
CA THR A 103 -13.64 -9.50 0.14
C THR A 103 -14.79 -10.37 -0.38
N GLN A 104 -14.86 -11.64 0.05
CA GLN A 104 -16.00 -12.52 -0.27
C GLN A 104 -17.33 -11.90 0.15
N ARG A 105 -17.47 -11.46 1.41
CA ARG A 105 -18.70 -10.84 1.91
C ARG A 105 -19.06 -9.58 1.11
N ASP A 106 -18.06 -8.79 0.75
CA ASP A 106 -18.26 -7.54 -0.01
C ASP A 106 -18.66 -7.79 -1.47
N LEU A 107 -18.26 -8.91 -2.07
CA LEU A 107 -18.59 -9.27 -3.45
C LEU A 107 -19.90 -10.07 -3.57
N VAL A 108 -20.41 -10.68 -2.49
CA VAL A 108 -21.71 -11.36 -2.49
C VAL A 108 -22.86 -10.41 -2.83
N SER A 109 -22.78 -9.14 -2.47
CA SER A 109 -23.78 -8.14 -2.86
C SER A 109 -23.73 -7.75 -4.33
N CYS A 110 -22.72 -8.18 -5.08
CA CYS A 110 -22.49 -7.81 -6.48
C CYS A 110 -22.63 -9.01 -7.44
N ARG A 111 -23.32 -10.09 -7.01
CA ARG A 111 -23.41 -11.32 -7.82
C ARG A 111 -24.11 -11.10 -9.15
N GLU A 112 -25.08 -10.20 -9.23
CA GLU A 112 -25.82 -9.93 -10.46
C GLU A 112 -24.95 -9.23 -11.51
N GLU A 113 -24.13 -8.27 -11.09
CA GLU A 113 -23.14 -7.61 -11.94
C GLU A 113 -22.02 -8.57 -12.33
N LEU A 114 -21.50 -9.36 -11.37
CA LEU A 114 -20.45 -10.35 -11.62
C LEU A 114 -20.91 -11.44 -12.61
N ALA A 115 -22.18 -11.85 -12.57
CA ALA A 115 -22.73 -12.83 -13.51
C ALA A 115 -22.81 -12.32 -14.96
N ARG A 116 -22.84 -10.99 -15.15
CA ARG A 116 -22.83 -10.34 -16.47
C ARG A 116 -21.42 -10.02 -16.97
N ALA A 117 -20.44 -9.97 -16.07
CA ALA A 117 -19.07 -9.68 -16.40
C ALA A 117 -18.41 -10.88 -17.12
N ARG A 118 -17.52 -10.59 -18.06
CA ARG A 118 -16.62 -11.55 -18.69
C ARG A 118 -15.25 -11.59 -18.01
N SER A 119 -14.88 -10.52 -17.30
CA SER A 119 -13.63 -10.42 -16.55
C SER A 119 -13.74 -9.43 -15.39
N VAL A 120 -12.74 -9.45 -14.51
CA VAL A 120 -12.61 -8.55 -13.37
C VAL A 120 -11.29 -7.78 -13.45
N LEU A 121 -11.34 -6.44 -13.46
CA LEU A 121 -10.17 -5.58 -13.34
C LEU A 121 -9.99 -5.14 -11.88
N VAL A 122 -8.83 -5.42 -11.29
CA VAL A 122 -8.53 -5.10 -9.89
C VAL A 122 -7.51 -3.97 -9.79
N LEU A 123 -7.95 -2.83 -9.27
CA LEU A 123 -7.13 -1.65 -8.96
C LEU A 123 -6.64 -1.73 -7.50
N ALA A 124 -5.78 -2.71 -7.25
CA ALA A 124 -5.15 -2.94 -5.95
C ALA A 124 -3.77 -3.57 -6.12
N CYS A 125 -3.00 -3.70 -5.03
CA CYS A 125 -1.75 -4.46 -5.07
C CYS A 125 -1.99 -5.94 -5.41
N GLY A 126 -0.92 -6.67 -5.77
CA GLY A 126 -1.01 -8.07 -6.21
C GLY A 126 -1.62 -9.01 -5.18
N GLY A 127 -1.39 -8.77 -3.89
CA GLY A 127 -2.06 -9.52 -2.81
C GLY A 127 -3.56 -9.25 -2.73
N GLY A 128 -3.98 -8.02 -3.06
CA GLY A 128 -5.39 -7.66 -3.21
C GLY A 128 -6.03 -8.37 -4.40
N ALA A 129 -5.38 -8.35 -5.57
CA ALA A 129 -5.86 -9.06 -6.76
C ALA A 129 -6.03 -10.57 -6.53
N GLN A 130 -5.07 -11.22 -5.87
CA GLN A 130 -5.18 -12.63 -5.51
C GLN A 130 -6.28 -12.91 -4.47
N SER A 131 -6.50 -11.98 -3.53
CA SER A 131 -7.58 -12.10 -2.56
C SER A 131 -8.97 -11.95 -3.20
N VAL A 132 -9.08 -11.10 -4.24
CA VAL A 132 -10.29 -10.99 -5.08
C VAL A 132 -10.51 -12.28 -5.85
N LEU A 133 -9.49 -12.83 -6.52
CA LEU A 133 -9.58 -14.14 -7.19
C LEU A 133 -10.10 -15.22 -6.23
N SER A 134 -9.45 -15.35 -5.08
CA SER A 134 -9.84 -16.35 -4.07
C SER A 134 -11.25 -16.11 -3.50
N ALA A 135 -11.72 -14.86 -3.48
CA ALA A 135 -13.09 -14.55 -3.08
C ALA A 135 -14.11 -14.94 -4.16
N LEU A 136 -13.82 -14.67 -5.43
CA LEU A 136 -14.65 -15.03 -6.59
C LEU A 136 -14.84 -16.55 -6.69
N GLU A 137 -13.76 -17.32 -6.53
CA GLU A 137 -13.81 -18.80 -6.46
C GLU A 137 -14.80 -19.28 -5.38
N ARG A 138 -14.79 -18.65 -4.20
CA ARG A 138 -15.67 -19.03 -3.08
C ARG A 138 -17.15 -18.72 -3.29
N ILE A 139 -17.49 -17.82 -4.22
CA ILE A 139 -18.89 -17.42 -4.49
C ILE A 139 -19.40 -17.94 -5.84
N GLY A 140 -18.64 -18.83 -6.49
CA GLY A 140 -19.02 -19.54 -7.71
C GLY A 140 -18.66 -18.82 -9.02
N PHE A 141 -17.65 -17.97 -9.01
CA PHE A 141 -17.12 -17.27 -10.20
C PHE A 141 -15.66 -17.66 -10.49
N ASP A 142 -15.32 -18.94 -10.35
CA ASP A 142 -13.97 -19.50 -10.54
C ASP A 142 -13.46 -19.44 -11.98
N ARG A 143 -14.33 -19.17 -12.95
CA ARG A 143 -13.99 -19.02 -14.37
C ARG A 143 -13.80 -17.58 -14.84
N LEU A 144 -14.07 -16.58 -13.99
CA LEU A 144 -13.85 -15.18 -14.36
C LEU A 144 -12.35 -14.86 -14.33
N PRO A 145 -11.74 -14.43 -15.44
CA PRO A 145 -10.39 -13.90 -15.44
C PRO A 145 -10.26 -12.69 -14.51
N VAL A 146 -9.15 -12.62 -13.77
CA VAL A 146 -8.82 -11.51 -12.87
C VAL A 146 -7.56 -10.81 -13.36
N HIS A 147 -7.70 -9.55 -13.72
CA HIS A 147 -6.64 -8.73 -14.28
C HIS A 147 -6.13 -7.71 -13.27
N PRO A 148 -4.83 -7.70 -12.95
CA PRO A 148 -4.26 -6.65 -12.13
C PRO A 148 -4.11 -5.37 -12.94
N GLY A 149 -4.77 -4.29 -12.50
CA GLY A 149 -4.68 -2.95 -13.08
C GLY A 149 -3.62 -2.05 -12.41
N ALA A 150 -2.85 -2.58 -11.47
CA ALA A 150 -1.79 -1.87 -10.77
C ALA A 150 -0.54 -2.73 -10.58
N ASP A 151 0.62 -2.08 -10.56
CA ASP A 151 1.90 -2.70 -10.20
C ASP A 151 2.21 -2.44 -8.73
N THR A 152 2.61 -3.48 -8.00
CA THR A 152 3.01 -3.37 -6.59
C THR A 152 4.49 -3.10 -6.50
N LEU A 153 4.87 -1.98 -5.86
CA LEU A 153 6.24 -1.52 -5.85
C LEU A 153 6.96 -1.92 -4.56
N MET A 154 6.41 -1.54 -3.41
CA MET A 154 7.14 -1.66 -2.15
C MET A 154 6.24 -1.51 -0.93
N GLN A 155 6.70 -1.99 0.23
CA GLN A 155 6.20 -1.51 1.51
C GLN A 155 6.92 -0.21 1.85
N ALA A 156 6.18 0.86 2.09
CA ALA A 156 6.73 2.19 2.31
C ALA A 156 6.14 2.88 3.53
N GLU A 157 6.86 3.88 4.02
CA GLU A 157 6.30 4.97 4.80
C GLU A 157 5.89 6.09 3.84
N GLN A 158 4.76 6.74 4.12
CA GLN A 158 4.35 7.95 3.41
C GLN A 158 4.94 9.16 4.14
N SER A 159 5.99 9.75 3.57
CA SER A 159 6.66 10.93 4.15
C SER A 159 6.01 12.26 3.72
N GLY A 160 5.12 12.23 2.72
CA GLY A 160 4.33 13.37 2.25
C GLY A 160 3.10 12.94 1.43
N PRO A 161 2.23 13.88 1.00
CA PRO A 161 0.99 13.55 0.28
C PRO A 161 1.16 12.74 -1.02
N ALA A 162 2.36 12.77 -1.60
CA ALA A 162 2.74 11.99 -2.79
C ALA A 162 4.14 11.36 -2.65
N ASP A 163 4.75 11.44 -1.46
CA ASP A 163 6.13 11.00 -1.24
C ASP A 163 6.12 9.71 -0.43
N PHE A 164 6.76 8.68 -0.99
CA PHE A 164 6.82 7.35 -0.39
C PHE A 164 8.26 6.87 -0.34
N GLU A 165 8.68 6.45 0.85
CA GLU A 165 10.02 5.93 1.08
C GLU A 165 9.97 4.46 1.49
N GLN A 166 10.82 3.64 0.88
CA GLN A 166 10.89 2.22 1.25
C GLN A 166 11.49 2.05 2.64
N PHE A 167 10.71 1.50 3.58
CA PHE A 167 11.14 1.28 4.96
C PHE A 167 11.35 -0.18 5.31
N CYS A 168 10.73 -1.10 4.55
CA CYS A 168 10.87 -2.53 4.78
C CYS A 168 10.94 -3.31 3.46
N SER A 169 11.86 -4.26 3.37
CA SER A 169 11.98 -5.21 2.25
C SER A 169 11.30 -6.55 2.52
N LEU A 170 10.52 -6.67 3.60
CA LEU A 170 9.80 -7.89 3.99
C LEU A 170 10.70 -9.14 4.07
N CYS A 171 11.93 -8.99 4.57
CA CYS A 171 12.94 -10.04 4.54
C CYS A 171 12.64 -11.24 5.45
N GLY A 172 11.74 -11.10 6.43
CA GLY A 172 11.38 -12.16 7.38
C GLY A 172 12.24 -12.25 8.63
N GLU A 173 13.26 -11.41 8.74
CA GLU A 173 14.20 -11.41 9.86
C GLU A 173 14.44 -9.97 10.31
N CYS A 174 13.61 -9.49 11.24
CA CYS A 174 13.70 -8.14 11.73
C CYS A 174 14.92 -8.00 12.64
N ARG A 175 15.87 -7.14 12.25
CA ARG A 175 17.08 -6.79 13.03
C ARG A 175 17.11 -5.30 13.40
N LEU A 176 15.94 -4.65 13.45
CA LEU A 176 15.86 -3.20 13.75
C LEU A 176 16.46 -2.83 15.10
N ASP A 177 16.37 -3.72 16.09
CA ASP A 177 16.94 -3.47 17.42
C ASP A 177 18.47 -3.29 17.36
N ASP A 178 19.16 -4.02 16.48
CA ASP A 178 20.62 -3.92 16.31
C ASP A 178 21.05 -2.54 15.78
N PHE A 179 20.19 -1.87 15.02
CA PHE A 179 20.52 -0.67 14.25
C PHE A 179 19.74 0.58 14.71
N GLY A 180 19.33 0.62 15.98
CA GLY A 180 18.65 1.80 16.55
C GLY A 180 17.28 2.10 15.92
N GLY A 181 16.64 1.10 15.31
CA GLY A 181 15.34 1.24 14.65
C GLY A 181 15.41 1.60 13.16
N ILE A 182 16.60 1.69 12.56
CA ILE A 182 16.78 2.00 11.13
C ILE A 182 17.22 0.73 10.41
N CYS A 183 16.51 0.30 9.36
CA CYS A 183 16.88 -0.90 8.62
C CYS A 183 17.99 -0.62 7.58
N PRO A 184 19.26 -1.03 7.79
CA PRO A 184 20.29 -0.82 6.78
C PRO A 184 20.11 -1.74 5.56
N ALA A 185 19.43 -2.88 5.72
CA ALA A 185 19.13 -3.78 4.60
C ALA A 185 18.22 -3.13 3.55
N THR A 186 17.33 -2.24 3.98
CA THR A 186 16.37 -1.55 3.10
C THR A 186 16.81 -0.14 2.78
N ARG A 187 17.28 0.63 3.78
CA ARG A 187 17.55 2.07 3.62
C ARG A 187 18.96 2.37 3.10
N CYS A 188 19.87 1.39 3.08
CA CYS A 188 21.16 1.54 2.40
C CYS A 188 21.04 1.08 0.96
N ALA A 189 21.47 1.90 0.00
CA ALA A 189 21.52 1.55 -1.43
C ALA A 189 22.29 0.24 -1.72
N LYS A 190 23.24 -0.12 -0.85
CA LYS A 190 24.07 -1.32 -0.94
C LYS A 190 23.61 -2.46 0.00
N GLY A 191 22.59 -2.23 0.83
CA GLY A 191 22.08 -3.21 1.78
C GLY A 191 23.08 -3.72 2.82
N LEU A 192 24.12 -2.93 3.15
CA LEU A 192 25.23 -3.33 4.02
C LEU A 192 24.81 -3.48 5.47
N LEU A 193 25.03 -4.64 6.07
CA LEU A 193 24.69 -4.94 7.47
C LEU A 193 25.84 -4.71 8.46
N ASN A 194 27.08 -4.65 7.98
CA ASN A 194 28.29 -4.65 8.80
C ASN A 194 29.13 -3.38 8.56
N GLY A 195 28.51 -2.21 8.79
CA GLY A 195 29.16 -0.91 8.75
C GLY A 195 29.00 -0.12 7.44
N PRO A 196 29.39 1.17 7.46
CA PRO A 196 29.32 2.06 6.31
C PRO A 196 30.31 1.65 5.20
N CYS A 197 29.97 1.96 3.95
CA CYS A 197 30.84 1.70 2.80
C CYS A 197 32.01 2.70 2.62
N GLY A 198 32.15 3.70 3.49
CA GLY A 198 33.13 4.79 3.35
C GLY A 198 32.77 5.88 2.33
N GLY A 199 31.81 5.63 1.43
CA GLY A 199 31.41 6.57 0.38
C GLY A 199 30.52 7.76 0.80
N SER A 200 30.11 7.85 2.06
CA SER A 200 29.21 8.91 2.49
C SER A 200 29.94 10.26 2.57
N ALA A 201 29.34 11.31 1.99
CA ALA A 201 29.85 12.68 2.09
C ALA A 201 28.78 13.58 2.73
N GLY A 202 29.14 14.32 3.79
CA GLY A 202 28.19 15.22 4.48
C GLY A 202 26.93 14.53 4.99
N GLY A 203 27.02 13.25 5.38
CA GLY A 203 25.87 12.45 5.83
C GLY A 203 24.95 11.93 4.72
N ARG A 204 25.28 12.12 3.44
CA ARG A 204 24.50 11.69 2.27
C ARG A 204 25.05 10.41 1.64
N CYS A 205 24.20 9.67 0.94
CA CYS A 205 24.59 8.46 0.21
C CYS A 205 25.35 8.81 -1.09
N GLU A 206 26.40 8.06 -1.44
CA GLU A 206 27.10 8.26 -2.72
C GLU A 206 26.28 7.83 -3.95
N VAL A 207 25.43 6.80 -3.79
CA VAL A 207 24.63 6.26 -4.89
C VAL A 207 23.43 7.16 -5.16
N PHE A 208 22.85 7.71 -4.10
CA PHE A 208 21.71 8.60 -4.16
C PHE A 208 21.99 9.86 -3.31
N PRO A 209 22.60 10.91 -3.90
CA PRO A 209 23.00 12.12 -3.17
C PRO A 209 21.87 12.84 -2.43
N ASP A 210 20.64 12.71 -2.92
CA ASP A 210 19.46 13.30 -2.29
C ASP A 210 19.02 12.56 -1.02
N HIS A 211 19.50 11.33 -0.81
CA HIS A 211 19.12 10.51 0.33
C HIS A 211 20.14 10.57 1.47
N PRO A 212 19.68 10.60 2.72
CA PRO A 212 20.57 10.46 3.87
C PRO A 212 21.21 9.08 3.88
N CYS A 213 22.49 9.00 4.25
CA CYS A 213 23.18 7.74 4.42
C CYS A 213 22.57 6.98 5.61
N ALA A 214 22.05 5.77 5.38
CA ALA A 214 21.47 4.95 6.43
C ALA A 214 22.42 4.75 7.62
N TRP A 215 23.73 4.56 7.37
CA TRP A 215 24.72 4.38 8.43
C TRP A 215 25.05 5.67 9.20
N ALA A 216 24.96 6.84 8.56
CA ALA A 216 25.04 8.11 9.29
C ALA A 216 23.84 8.25 10.25
N LEU A 217 22.63 7.97 9.77
CA LEU A 217 21.42 8.00 10.59
C LEU A 217 21.46 6.98 11.74
N ILE A 218 21.95 5.75 11.48
CA ILE A 218 22.14 4.71 12.51
C ILE A 218 23.11 5.20 13.59
N GLY A 219 24.27 5.73 13.20
CA GLY A 219 25.29 6.23 14.14
C GLY A 219 24.74 7.35 15.03
N GLU A 220 24.11 8.36 14.43
CA GLU A 220 23.48 9.47 15.16
C GLU A 220 22.38 8.98 16.12
N ARG A 221 21.56 8.02 15.67
CA ARG A 221 20.48 7.46 16.47
C ARG A 221 21.01 6.64 17.66
N LEU A 222 22.00 5.79 17.45
CA LEU A 222 22.63 4.98 18.50
C LEU A 222 23.39 5.85 19.51
N LEU A 223 24.07 6.90 19.05
CA LEU A 223 24.73 7.87 19.92
C LEU A 223 23.71 8.55 20.86
N ARG A 224 22.58 9.04 20.31
CA ARG A 224 21.49 9.62 21.11
C ARG A 224 20.87 8.63 22.12
N MET A 225 20.95 7.33 21.84
CA MET A 225 20.44 6.28 22.72
C MET A 225 21.47 5.83 23.78
N GLY A 226 22.71 6.33 23.73
CA GLY A 226 23.80 5.81 24.56
C GLY A 226 24.14 4.35 24.26
N ARG A 227 23.96 3.91 22.99
CA ARG A 227 24.16 2.53 22.53
C ARG A 227 25.13 2.41 21.36
N LEU A 228 26.16 3.27 21.33
CA LEU A 228 27.09 3.34 20.20
C LEU A 228 27.89 2.04 20.02
N GLU A 229 28.10 1.27 21.08
CA GLU A 229 28.77 -0.05 21.06
C GLU A 229 28.09 -1.06 20.13
N ARG A 230 26.80 -0.87 19.79
CA ARG A 230 26.12 -1.74 18.83
C ARG A 230 26.68 -1.63 17.41
N ILE A 231 27.34 -0.52 17.07
CA ILE A 231 27.89 -0.31 15.72
C ILE A 231 29.04 -1.29 15.40
N GLU A 232 29.72 -1.80 16.42
CA GLU A 232 30.85 -2.73 16.30
C GLU A 232 30.40 -4.19 16.21
N ARG A 233 29.11 -4.48 16.43
CA ARG A 233 28.60 -5.85 16.39
C ARG A 233 28.59 -6.38 14.96
N ILE A 234 29.29 -7.49 14.76
CA ILE A 234 29.25 -8.22 13.51
C ILE A 234 27.93 -8.98 13.44
N VAL A 235 27.16 -8.64 12.43
CA VAL A 235 25.88 -9.24 12.11
C VAL A 235 26.15 -10.46 11.22
N PRO A 236 25.77 -11.67 11.66
CA PRO A 236 26.05 -12.89 10.92
C PRO A 236 25.33 -12.87 9.56
N PRO A 237 25.87 -13.58 8.56
CA PRO A 237 25.18 -13.75 7.29
C PRO A 237 23.77 -14.29 7.55
N ARG A 238 22.80 -13.82 6.77
CA ARG A 238 21.44 -14.33 6.87
C ARG A 238 21.46 -15.84 6.60
N PRO A 239 20.78 -16.66 7.42
CA PRO A 239 20.66 -18.09 7.15
C PRO A 239 20.02 -18.32 5.78
N ALA A 240 20.18 -19.53 5.24
CA ALA A 240 19.58 -19.89 3.97
C ALA A 240 18.05 -19.74 4.04
N ASP A 241 17.59 -18.79 3.25
CA ASP A 241 16.22 -18.49 2.85
C ASP A 241 15.14 -18.24 3.92
N PRO A 242 15.26 -17.18 4.74
CA PRO A 242 14.10 -16.60 5.39
C PRO A 242 13.11 -16.02 4.38
N ARG A 243 13.40 -15.99 3.06
CA ARG A 243 12.55 -15.52 1.96
C ARG A 243 11.88 -16.66 1.17
N ALA A 244 11.93 -17.90 1.66
CA ALA A 244 11.39 -19.04 0.93
C ALA A 244 9.91 -18.84 0.61
N HIS A 245 9.56 -18.90 -0.67
CA HIS A 245 8.18 -18.81 -1.13
C HIS A 245 7.70 -20.21 -1.55
N PRO A 246 6.49 -20.64 -1.17
CA PRO A 246 5.48 -19.93 -0.37
C PRO A 246 5.69 -20.10 1.15
N ARG A 247 5.53 -19.02 1.92
CA ARG A 247 5.50 -19.08 3.39
C ARG A 247 4.11 -19.40 3.91
N ARG A 248 4.02 -20.19 4.98
CA ARG A 248 2.78 -20.38 5.75
C ARG A 248 3.07 -20.17 7.22
N LEU A 249 2.36 -19.22 7.84
CA LEU A 249 2.35 -19.02 9.28
C LEU A 249 1.02 -19.50 9.84
N ARG A 250 1.05 -20.48 10.74
CA ARG A 250 -0.11 -20.89 11.54
C ARG A 250 0.12 -20.41 12.96
N ARG A 251 -0.82 -19.62 13.49
CA ARG A 251 -0.83 -19.29 14.92
C ARG A 251 -1.52 -20.46 15.64
N SER A 252 -0.90 -20.93 16.73
CA SER A 252 -1.53 -21.89 17.65
C SER A 252 -2.60 -21.20 18.49
#